data_AF-R5A615-F1
#
_entry.id   AF-R5A615-F1
#
_cell.length_a   1.000
_cell.length_b   1.000
_cell.length_c   1.000
_cell.angle_alpha   90.00
_cell.angle_beta   90.00
_cell.angle_gamma   90.00
#
_symmetry.space_group_name_H-M   'P 1'
#
loop_
_entity.id
_entity.type
_entity.pdbx_description
1 polymer ?
#
loop_
_entity_poly.entity_id
_entity_poly.type
_entity_poly.pdbx_seq_one_letter_code
_entity_poly.pdbx_strand_id
1 'polypeptide(L)'
;MKKGWKVLIVGLVLGGLELGAAGILSGVAKVSGFEDAAFLLGLVTLMVGLLAMFGVSRVHGGASVSGTNAVAQTAFACQVAFEEQRILSKMTSGARSRLSRVSTGSLALLVAAVVVWMGFGISLLF
;
A
#
# COMPACT_ATOMS: atom_id res chain seq x y z
N MET A 1 -1.88 14.11 18.46
CA MET A 1 -1.38 15.15 17.54
C MET A 1 0.04 14.89 17.00
N LYS A 2 1.01 14.45 17.82
CA LYS A 2 2.42 14.28 17.39
C LYS A 2 2.68 13.18 16.34
N LYS A 3 1.85 12.12 16.28
CA LYS A 3 2.07 10.98 15.37
C LYS A 3 1.63 11.26 13.93
N GLY A 4 0.52 11.98 13.72
CA GLY A 4 0.03 12.34 12.38
C GLY A 4 0.99 13.28 11.65
N TRP A 5 1.51 14.30 12.34
CA TRP A 5 2.50 15.21 11.77
C TRP A 5 3.78 14.52 11.29
N LYS A 6 4.31 13.57 12.07
CA LYS A 6 5.49 12.79 11.65
C LYS A 6 5.25 12.05 10.34
N VAL A 7 4.04 11.58 10.12
CA VAL A 7 3.67 10.78 8.94
C VAL A 7 3.54 11.64 7.70
N LEU A 8 2.99 12.84 7.86
CA LEU A 8 2.96 13.84 6.81
C LEU A 8 4.38 14.24 6.39
N ILE A 9 5.29 14.46 7.36
CA ILE A 9 6.70 14.77 7.07
C ILE A 9 7.37 13.61 6.32
N VAL A 10 7.18 12.37 6.77
CA VAL A 10 7.72 11.20 6.07
C VAL A 10 7.20 11.10 4.64
N GLY A 11 5.90 11.32 4.43
CA GLY A 11 5.31 11.34 3.08
C GLY A 11 5.88 12.46 2.21
N LEU A 12 6.08 13.66 2.77
CA LEU A 12 6.72 14.78 2.08
C LEU A 12 8.15 14.47 1.65
N VAL A 13 8.95 13.89 2.53
CA VAL A 13 10.33 13.49 2.23
C VAL A 13 10.35 12.40 1.16
N LEU A 14 9.47 11.40 1.26
CA LEU A 14 9.35 10.34 0.25
C LEU A 14 8.97 10.90 -1.13
N GLY A 15 7.96 11.77 -1.20
CA GLY A 15 7.55 12.39 -2.46
C GLY A 15 8.64 13.29 -3.05
N GLY A 16 9.40 14.00 -2.21
CA GLY A 16 10.57 14.77 -2.66
C GLY A 16 11.68 13.90 -3.23
N LEU A 17 11.94 12.73 -2.63
CA LEU A 17 12.90 11.76 -3.15
C LEU A 17 12.46 11.17 -4.50
N GLU A 18 11.17 10.90 -4.67
CA GLU A 18 10.61 10.41 -5.93
C GLU A 18 10.73 11.45 -7.05
N LEU A 19 10.49 12.73 -6.76
CA LEU A 19 10.74 13.82 -7.70
C LEU A 19 12.24 13.97 -8.04
N GLY A 20 13.12 13.81 -7.04
CA GLY A 20 14.56 13.77 -7.28
C GLY A 20 14.97 12.62 -8.21
N ALA A 21 14.39 11.43 -8.01
CA ALA A 21 14.61 10.28 -8.89
C ALA A 21 14.10 10.55 -10.31
N ALA A 22 12.91 11.15 -10.46
CA ALA A 22 12.37 11.57 -11.77
C ALA A 22 13.31 12.58 -12.48
N GLY A 23 13.88 13.53 -11.72
CA GLY A 23 14.86 14.49 -12.21
C GLY A 23 16.14 13.83 -12.70
N ILE A 24 16.66 12.84 -11.97
CA ILE A 24 17.86 12.09 -12.37
C ILE A 24 17.57 11.23 -13.61
N LEU A 25 16.43 10.54 -13.65
CA LEU A 25 16.02 9.68 -14.77
C LEU A 25 15.86 10.46 -16.07
N SER A 26 15.30 11.68 -15.98
CA SER A 26 15.11 12.55 -17.15
C SER A 26 16.37 13.31 -17.57
N GLY A 27 17.12 13.86 -16.62
CA GLY A 27 18.30 14.67 -16.92
C GLY A 27 19.56 13.85 -17.23
N VAL A 28 19.92 12.94 -16.32
CA VAL A 28 21.21 12.22 -16.39
C VAL A 28 21.08 10.94 -17.20
N ALA A 29 20.04 10.17 -16.96
CA ALA A 29 19.85 8.89 -17.64
C ALA A 29 19.22 9.03 -19.04
N LYS A 30 18.56 10.18 -19.33
CA LYS A 30 17.82 10.45 -20.59
C LYS A 30 16.92 9.30 -21.01
N VAL A 31 16.35 8.58 -20.05
CA VAL A 31 15.52 7.38 -20.30
C VAL A 31 14.10 7.80 -20.70
N SER A 32 13.58 8.90 -20.15
CA SER A 32 12.25 9.44 -20.43
C SER A 32 12.17 10.94 -20.13
N GLY A 33 11.11 11.61 -20.57
CA GLY A 33 10.78 12.95 -20.10
C GLY A 33 10.56 12.98 -18.59
N PHE A 34 10.81 14.13 -17.96
CA PHE A 34 10.53 14.33 -16.53
C PHE A 34 9.06 14.09 -16.22
N GLU A 35 8.18 14.60 -17.07
CA GLU A 35 6.73 14.45 -16.99
C GLU A 35 6.31 12.98 -16.95
N ASP A 36 6.80 12.18 -17.90
CA ASP A 36 6.50 10.74 -17.97
C ASP A 36 7.00 10.00 -16.72
N ALA A 37 8.23 10.32 -16.27
CA ALA A 37 8.80 9.70 -15.08
C ALA A 37 8.03 10.06 -13.81
N ALA A 38 7.73 11.35 -13.61
CA ALA A 38 7.01 11.84 -12.45
C ALA A 38 5.56 11.32 -12.42
N PHE A 39 4.89 11.28 -13.58
CA PHE A 39 3.55 10.73 -13.69
C PHE A 39 3.51 9.24 -13.31
N LEU A 40 4.43 8.45 -13.88
CA LEU A 40 4.46 7.01 -13.69
C LEU A 40 4.88 6.64 -12.26
N LEU A 41 5.87 7.35 -11.69
CA LEU A 41 6.24 7.20 -10.28
C LEU A 41 5.08 7.55 -9.35
N GLY A 42 4.43 8.70 -9.56
CA GLY A 42 3.28 9.11 -8.75
C GLY A 42 2.12 8.11 -8.82
N LEU A 43 1.86 7.53 -10.01
CA LEU A 43 0.85 6.49 -10.20
C LEU A 43 1.21 5.21 -9.42
N VAL A 44 2.45 4.75 -9.51
CA VAL A 44 2.92 3.56 -8.78
C VAL A 44 2.83 3.78 -7.27
N THR A 45 3.29 4.93 -6.78
CA THR A 45 3.24 5.28 -5.35
C THR A 45 1.80 5.36 -4.84
N LEU A 46 0.87 5.89 -5.65
CA LEU A 46 -0.56 5.86 -5.34
C LEU A 46 -1.08 4.43 -5.22
N MET A 47 -0.78 3.57 -6.21
CA MET A 47 -1.24 2.18 -6.19
C MET A 47 -0.71 1.42 -4.97
N VAL A 48 0.56 1.61 -4.63
CA VAL A 48 1.18 1.01 -3.44
C VAL A 48 0.54 1.56 -2.16
N GLY A 49 0.28 2.87 -2.10
CA GLY A 49 -0.41 3.50 -0.98
C GLY A 49 -1.82 2.96 -0.76
N LEU A 50 -2.59 2.80 -1.84
CA LEU A 50 -3.93 2.21 -1.81
C LEU A 50 -3.88 0.73 -1.40
N LEU A 51 -2.95 -0.05 -1.96
CA LEU A 51 -2.76 -1.46 -1.58
C LEU A 51 -2.40 -1.60 -0.10
N ALA A 52 -1.49 -0.75 0.40
CA ALA A 52 -1.10 -0.72 1.81
C ALA A 52 -2.25 -0.29 2.74
N MET A 53 -3.27 0.40 2.21
CA MET A 53 -4.48 0.76 2.94
C MET A 53 -5.37 -0.47 3.18
N PHE A 54 -5.42 -1.39 2.22
CA PHE A 54 -6.10 -2.68 2.33
C PHE A 54 -5.14 -3.73 2.90
N GLY A 55 -4.90 -3.66 4.21
CA GLY A 55 -4.02 -4.62 4.90
C GLY A 55 -4.43 -6.07 4.59
N VAL A 56 -3.63 -6.78 3.80
CA VAL A 56 -3.84 -8.20 3.46
C VAL A 56 -3.63 -9.01 4.73
N SER A 57 -4.72 -9.38 5.41
CA SER A 57 -4.68 -10.39 6.45
C SER A 57 -4.53 -11.74 5.77
N ARG A 58 -3.29 -12.24 5.64
CA ARG A 58 -3.04 -13.60 5.17
C ARG A 58 -3.64 -14.59 6.18
N VAL A 59 -4.50 -15.48 5.70
CA VAL A 59 -4.95 -16.66 6.44
C VAL A 59 -3.71 -17.54 6.63
N HIS A 60 -3.26 -17.68 7.87
CA HIS A 60 -2.17 -18.60 8.18
C HIS A 60 -2.79 -19.98 8.33
N GLY A 61 -2.96 -20.70 7.22
CA GLY A 61 -3.40 -22.09 7.24
C GLY A 61 -2.48 -22.90 8.18
N GLY A 62 -3.04 -23.34 9.30
CA GLY A 62 -2.30 -24.06 10.32
C GLY A 62 -1.97 -25.49 9.87
N ALA A 63 -0.67 -25.75 9.76
CA ALA A 63 -0.02 -27.06 9.60
C ALA A 63 -0.28 -27.85 8.30
N SER A 64 0.78 -28.51 7.84
CA SER A 64 0.77 -29.47 6.73
C SER A 64 -0.15 -30.65 7.02
N VAL A 65 -1.21 -30.81 6.24
CA VAL A 65 -2.14 -31.93 6.34
C VAL A 65 -1.62 -33.09 5.49
N SER A 66 -1.65 -34.31 6.02
CA SER A 66 -1.41 -35.52 5.22
C SER A 66 -2.43 -35.61 4.07
N GLY A 67 -1.93 -35.60 2.84
CA GLY A 67 -2.75 -35.63 1.62
C GLY A 67 -3.59 -36.90 1.42
N THR A 68 -3.45 -37.91 2.28
CA THR A 68 -4.14 -39.20 2.18
C THR A 68 -5.25 -39.40 3.20
N ASN A 69 -5.43 -38.50 4.17
CA ASN A 69 -6.46 -38.63 5.20
C ASN A 69 -7.63 -37.67 4.95
N ALA A 70 -8.75 -38.20 4.46
CA ALA A 70 -9.97 -37.44 4.16
C ALA A 70 -10.56 -36.71 5.39
N VAL A 71 -10.39 -37.26 6.60
CA VAL A 71 -10.84 -36.63 7.85
C VAL A 71 -9.94 -35.44 8.21
N ALA A 72 -8.63 -35.56 7.94
CA ALA A 72 -7.69 -34.48 8.19
C ALA A 72 -7.85 -33.32 7.18
N GLN A 73 -8.18 -33.63 5.92
CA GLN A 73 -8.47 -32.61 4.90
C GLN A 73 -9.77 -31.86 5.18
N THR A 74 -10.83 -32.56 5.58
CA THR A 74 -12.09 -31.92 5.97
C THR A 74 -11.94 -31.10 7.24
N ALA A 75 -11.17 -31.56 8.23
CA ALA A 75 -10.85 -30.78 9.42
C ALA A 75 -10.07 -29.50 9.08
N PHE A 76 -9.09 -29.56 8.18
CA PHE A 76 -8.34 -28.38 7.74
C PHE A 76 -9.19 -27.41 6.92
N ALA A 77 -10.02 -27.91 6.00
CA ALA A 77 -10.96 -27.08 5.26
C ALA A 77 -11.94 -26.36 6.20
N CYS A 78 -12.42 -27.04 7.24
CA CYS A 78 -13.24 -26.45 8.29
C CYS A 78 -12.45 -25.44 9.14
N GLN A 79 -11.17 -25.68 9.46
CA GLN A 79 -10.33 -24.73 10.18
C GLN A 79 -10.05 -23.47 9.37
N VAL A 80 -9.75 -23.60 8.08
CA VAL A 80 -9.56 -22.47 7.16
C VAL A 80 -10.86 -21.69 7.01
N ALA A 81 -11.99 -22.37 6.77
CA ALA A 81 -13.30 -21.72 6.67
C ALA A 81 -13.70 -21.02 7.98
N PHE A 82 -13.38 -21.60 9.14
CA PHE A 82 -13.63 -20.98 10.45
C PHE A 82 -12.72 -19.78 10.70
N GLU A 83 -11.43 -19.85 10.32
CA GLU A 83 -10.53 -18.70 10.38
C GLU A 83 -10.96 -17.59 9.42
N GLU A 84 -11.37 -17.93 8.20
CA GLU A 84 -11.92 -16.98 7.23
C GLU A 84 -13.19 -16.32 7.77
N GLN A 85 -14.12 -17.08 8.34
CA GLN A 85 -15.33 -16.52 8.97
C GLN A 85 -15.01 -15.70 10.23
N ARG A 86 -14.00 -16.08 11.00
CA ARG A 86 -13.53 -15.31 12.17
C ARG A 86 -12.85 -14.00 11.75
N ILE A 87 -12.11 -14.02 10.66
CA ILE A 87 -11.49 -12.84 10.06
C ILE A 87 -12.59 -11.95 9.44
N LEU A 88 -13.58 -12.53 8.75
CA LEU A 88 -14.75 -11.83 8.17
C LEU A 88 -15.65 -11.18 9.23
N SER A 89 -15.97 -11.88 10.32
CA SER A 89 -16.75 -11.32 11.44
C SER A 89 -16.00 -10.22 12.18
N LYS A 90 -14.67 -10.36 12.30
CA LYS A 90 -13.79 -9.26 12.74
C LYS A 90 -13.65 -8.17 11.69
N MET A 91 -13.87 -8.43 10.41
CA MET A 91 -13.92 -7.41 9.35
C MET A 91 -15.25 -6.64 9.35
N THR A 92 -16.38 -7.19 9.78
CA THR A 92 -17.64 -6.39 9.83
C THR A 92 -17.56 -5.29 10.91
N SER A 93 -16.85 -5.56 12.00
CA SER A 93 -16.51 -4.59 13.06
C SER A 93 -15.16 -3.89 12.82
N GLY A 94 -14.28 -4.51 12.05
CA GLY A 94 -12.93 -4.08 11.70
C GLY A 94 -12.82 -3.22 10.46
N ALA A 95 -13.73 -3.31 9.49
CA ALA A 95 -13.78 -2.46 8.30
C ALA A 95 -14.15 -1.04 8.71
N ARG A 96 -15.06 -0.88 9.69
CA ARG A 96 -15.39 0.42 10.30
C ARG A 96 -14.20 1.01 11.09
N SER A 97 -13.41 0.16 11.77
CA SER A 97 -12.21 0.60 12.51
C SER A 97 -10.91 0.66 11.68
N ARG A 98 -10.86 0.04 10.50
CA ARG A 98 -9.80 0.16 9.49
C ARG A 98 -10.04 1.38 8.59
N LEU A 99 -11.30 1.73 8.30
CA LEU A 99 -11.65 3.06 7.78
C LEU A 99 -11.22 4.16 8.77
N SER A 100 -11.39 3.94 10.07
CA SER A 100 -10.95 4.87 11.12
C SER A 100 -9.45 4.77 11.44
N ARG A 101 -8.73 3.82 10.86
CA ARG A 101 -7.31 3.56 11.10
C ARG A 101 -6.64 3.24 9.77
N VAL A 102 -6.72 4.20 8.84
CA VAL A 102 -5.82 4.26 7.68
C VAL A 102 -4.42 3.92 8.19
N SER A 103 -3.81 2.89 7.60
CA SER A 103 -2.46 2.46 7.96
C SER A 103 -1.57 3.70 7.98
N THR A 104 -0.89 3.93 9.09
CA THR A 104 -0.03 5.10 9.24
C THR A 104 1.04 5.15 8.13
N GLY A 105 1.46 3.99 7.61
CA GLY A 105 2.32 3.90 6.44
C GLY A 105 1.60 4.19 5.11
N SER A 106 0.34 3.77 4.94
CA SER A 106 -0.41 4.08 3.72
C SER A 106 -0.68 5.57 3.59
N LEU A 107 -0.91 6.27 4.70
CA LEU A 107 -1.09 7.73 4.69
C LEU A 107 0.18 8.47 4.27
N ALA A 108 1.37 8.00 4.67
CA ALA A 108 2.64 8.57 4.18
C ALA A 108 2.80 8.37 2.66
N LEU A 109 2.47 7.19 2.14
CA LEU A 109 2.54 6.89 0.71
C LEU A 109 1.54 7.71 -0.11
N LEU A 110 0.32 7.90 0.39
CA LEU A 110 -0.67 8.76 -0.26
C LEU A 110 -0.20 10.22 -0.30
N VAL A 111 0.42 10.72 0.77
CA VAL A 111 1.01 12.06 0.78
C VAL A 111 2.17 12.17 -0.21
N ALA A 112 3.02 11.15 -0.29
CA ALA A 112 4.12 11.10 -1.26
C ALA A 112 3.59 11.18 -2.70
N ALA A 113 2.56 10.38 -3.03
CA ALA A 113 1.92 10.42 -4.35
C ALA A 113 1.36 11.82 -4.70
N VAL A 114 0.71 12.49 -3.74
CA VAL A 114 0.21 13.86 -3.92
C VAL A 114 1.36 14.84 -4.19
N VAL A 115 2.48 14.73 -3.48
CA VAL A 115 3.66 15.58 -3.70
C VAL A 115 4.24 15.37 -5.10
N VAL A 116 4.37 14.11 -5.53
CA VAL A 116 4.90 13.80 -6.88
C VAL A 116 3.98 14.33 -7.97
N TRP A 117 2.67 14.18 -7.82
CA TRP A 117 1.71 14.74 -8.76
C TRP A 117 1.64 16.27 -8.75
N MET A 118 1.90 16.92 -7.61
CA MET A 118 2.11 18.36 -7.59
C MET A 118 3.37 18.75 -8.37
N GLY A 119 4.48 18.02 -8.23
CA GLY A 119 5.70 18.25 -9.01
C GLY A 119 5.48 18.06 -10.52
N PHE A 120 4.75 17.02 -10.91
CA PHE A 120 4.31 16.80 -12.29
C PHE A 120 3.39 17.93 -12.79
N GLY A 121 2.39 18.33 -12.00
CA GLY A 121 1.48 19.40 -12.37
C GLY A 121 2.21 20.74 -12.55
N ILE A 122 3.22 21.02 -11.72
CA ILE A 122 4.09 22.18 -11.86
C ILE A 122 4.93 22.08 -13.14
N SER A 123 5.48 20.90 -13.47
CA SER A 123 6.29 20.76 -14.69
C SER A 123 5.49 20.99 -15.97
N LEU A 124 4.17 20.72 -15.97
CA LEU A 124 3.31 21.03 -17.12
C LEU A 124 3.06 22.53 -17.34
N LEU A 125 3.41 23.38 -16.37
CA LEU A 125 3.23 24.84 -16.45
C LEU A 125 4.45 25.58 -17.05
N PHE A 126 5.56 24.87 -17.29
CA PHE A 126 6.82 25.42 -17.79
C PHE A 126 7.23 24.73 -19.09
#